data_AF-A0AAP5NN31-F1
#
_entry.id   AF-A0AAP5NN31-F1
#
_cell.length_a   1.000
_cell.length_b   1.000
_cell.length_c   1.000
_cell.angle_alpha   90.00
_cell.angle_beta   90.00
_cell.angle_gamma   90.00
#
_symmetry.space_group_name_H-M   'P 1'
#
loop_
_entity.id
_entity.type
_entity.pdbx_description
1 polymer ?
#
loop_
_entity_poly.entity_id
_entity_poly.type
_entity_poly.pdbx_seq_one_letter_code
_entity_poly.pdbx_strand_id
1 'polypeptide(L)'
;MRTESAEELVQKYEPLFHKVLRSCGIFYHNPEYEDYLQIIRISFFERSQKLDLAQGDQLTLMYRFLCWRVRDYQRKQKNQQTLIEKVMRYDLDQEVSLEDRVLWEDFLARLWPKLSLGERRFLFARLCLGLSMNQITQAYKVSRSTVLNWKRRLAKRFS
;
A
#
# COMPACT_ATOMS: atom_id res chain seq x y z
N MET A 1 14.10 -10.86 41.15
CA MET A 1 13.12 -11.30 40.14
C MET A 1 13.88 -11.96 39.01
N ARG A 2 13.69 -13.26 38.77
CA ARG A 2 14.25 -13.92 37.59
C ARG A 2 13.50 -13.35 36.38
N THR A 3 14.18 -12.58 35.55
CA THR A 3 13.69 -12.25 34.22
C THR A 3 13.58 -13.57 33.48
N GLU A 4 12.37 -14.09 33.26
CA GLU A 4 12.18 -15.20 32.31
C GLU A 4 12.84 -14.77 30.99
N SER A 5 13.69 -15.63 30.42
CA SER A 5 14.32 -15.32 29.14
C SER A 5 13.23 -15.16 28.08
N ALA A 6 13.41 -14.26 27.11
CA ALA A 6 12.46 -14.04 26.03
C ALA A 6 12.08 -15.35 25.32
N GLU A 7 13.05 -16.25 25.19
CA GLU A 7 12.90 -17.58 24.59
C GLU A 7 11.99 -18.50 25.42
N GLU A 8 12.14 -18.50 26.75
CA GLU A 8 11.32 -19.31 27.66
C GLU A 8 9.85 -18.88 27.62
N LEU A 9 9.63 -17.56 27.61
CA LEU A 9 8.29 -16.99 27.53
C LEU A 9 7.64 -17.30 26.18
N VAL A 10 8.37 -17.16 25.08
CA VAL A 10 7.88 -17.50 23.74
C VAL A 10 7.55 -18.99 23.64
N GLN A 11 8.43 -19.86 24.13
CA GLN A 11 8.24 -21.31 24.08
C GLN A 11 7.02 -21.77 24.89
N LYS A 12 6.76 -21.13 26.05
CA LYS A 12 5.58 -21.40 26.89
C LYS A 12 4.27 -21.13 26.15
N TYR A 13 4.21 -20.10 25.31
CA TYR A 13 3.02 -19.68 24.58
C TYR A 13 2.99 -20.15 23.12
N GLU A 14 3.92 -21.00 22.69
CA GLU A 14 3.99 -21.54 21.33
C GLU A 14 2.65 -22.14 20.83
N PRO A 15 1.88 -22.91 21.63
CA PRO A 15 0.57 -23.41 21.21
C PRO A 15 -0.45 -22.30 20.90
N LEU A 16 -0.35 -21.14 21.57
CA LEU A 16 -1.19 -19.98 21.30
C LEU A 16 -0.93 -19.44 19.90
N PHE A 17 0.34 -19.38 19.49
CA PHE A 17 0.73 -18.84 18.18
C PHE A 17 0.20 -19.71 17.06
N HIS A 18 0.34 -21.03 17.16
CA HIS A 18 -0.26 -21.96 16.20
C HIS A 18 -1.78 -21.82 16.12
N LYS A 19 -2.46 -21.62 17.26
CA LYS A 19 -3.90 -21.38 17.29
C LYS A 19 -4.28 -20.07 16.59
N VAL A 20 -3.54 -18.98 16.84
CA VAL A 20 -3.71 -17.68 16.18
C VAL A 20 -3.56 -17.81 14.66
N LEU A 21 -2.49 -18.48 14.20
CA LEU A 21 -2.24 -18.70 12.77
C LEU A 21 -3.37 -19.48 12.12
N ARG A 22 -3.80 -20.58 12.74
CA ARG A 22 -4.90 -21.39 12.25
C ARG A 22 -6.20 -20.61 12.16
N SER A 23 -6.50 -19.77 13.15
CA SER A 23 -7.68 -18.88 13.13
C SER A 23 -7.59 -17.77 12.10
N CYS A 24 -6.39 -17.44 11.61
CA CYS A 24 -6.18 -16.52 10.50
C CYS A 24 -6.06 -17.23 9.13
N GLY A 25 -6.32 -18.54 9.07
CA GLY A 25 -6.28 -19.35 7.85
C GLY A 25 -4.87 -19.71 7.38
N ILE A 26 -3.87 -19.64 8.26
CA ILE A 26 -2.48 -19.95 7.95
C ILE A 26 -2.13 -21.32 8.53
N PHE A 27 -1.78 -22.24 7.65
CA PHE A 27 -1.43 -23.62 7.98
C PHE A 27 0.05 -23.88 7.75
N TYR A 28 0.58 -24.96 8.34
CA TYR A 28 2.00 -25.32 8.30
C TYR A 28 2.59 -25.44 6.89
N HIS A 29 1.78 -25.84 5.90
CA HIS A 29 2.21 -25.97 4.51
C HIS A 29 2.30 -24.62 3.77
N ASN A 30 1.98 -23.50 4.42
CA ASN A 30 2.12 -22.18 3.81
C ASN A 30 3.63 -21.84 3.72
N PRO A 31 4.14 -21.45 2.54
CA PRO A 31 5.56 -21.11 2.40
C PRO A 31 6.02 -19.96 3.31
N GLU A 32 5.12 -19.06 3.69
CA GLU A 32 5.39 -17.92 4.59
C GLU A 32 5.14 -18.27 6.07
N TYR A 33 4.85 -19.53 6.41
CA TYR A 33 4.41 -19.92 7.75
C TYR A 33 5.36 -19.47 8.86
N GLU A 34 6.67 -19.70 8.67
CA GLU A 34 7.69 -19.30 9.64
C GLU A 34 7.78 -17.77 9.80
N ASP A 35 7.60 -17.00 8.72
CA ASP A 35 7.58 -15.55 8.79
C ASP A 35 6.41 -15.06 9.67
N TYR A 36 5.22 -15.63 9.47
CA TYR A 36 4.06 -15.32 10.30
C TYR A 36 4.30 -15.71 11.76
N LEU A 37 4.93 -16.85 12.01
CA LEU A 37 5.25 -17.31 13.35
C LEU A 37 6.22 -16.34 14.03
N GLN A 38 7.27 -15.91 13.34
CA GLN A 38 8.23 -14.94 13.85
C GLN A 38 7.59 -13.57 14.14
N ILE A 39 6.70 -13.09 13.27
CA ILE A 39 5.95 -11.84 13.48
C ILE A 39 5.12 -11.91 14.77
N ILE A 40 4.43 -13.04 15.00
CA ILE A 40 3.64 -13.24 16.21
C ILE A 40 4.54 -13.28 17.44
N ARG A 41 5.65 -14.04 17.41
CA ARG A 41 6.59 -14.16 18.54
C ARG A 41 7.14 -12.79 18.97
N ILE A 42 7.60 -11.99 18.00
CA ILE A 42 8.09 -10.63 18.26
C ILE A 42 6.97 -9.76 18.84
N SER A 43 5.82 -9.74 18.18
CA SER A 43 4.68 -8.90 18.61
C SER A 43 4.15 -9.30 19.98
N PHE A 44 4.17 -10.59 20.31
CA PHE A 44 3.79 -11.11 21.62
C PHE A 44 4.77 -10.66 22.68
N PHE A 45 6.08 -10.82 22.45
CA PHE A 45 7.11 -10.42 23.40
C PHE A 45 7.07 -8.91 23.71
N GLU A 46 6.95 -8.06 22.68
CA GLU A 46 6.83 -6.62 22.87
C GLU A 46 5.60 -6.23 23.69
N ARG A 47 4.51 -6.96 23.50
CA ARG A 47 3.22 -6.66 24.13
C ARG A 47 3.10 -7.26 25.53
N SER A 48 3.73 -8.40 25.79
CA SER A 48 3.73 -9.09 27.08
C SER A 48 4.52 -8.33 28.15
N GLN A 49 5.53 -7.53 27.77
CA GLN A 49 6.26 -6.64 28.68
C GLN A 49 5.36 -5.63 29.42
N LYS A 50 4.17 -5.34 28.87
CA LYS A 50 3.24 -4.34 29.41
C LYS A 50 1.96 -4.94 29.99
N LEU A 51 1.81 -6.26 29.95
CA LEU A 51 0.57 -6.96 30.28
C LEU A 51 0.83 -8.06 31.30
N ASP A 52 -0.01 -8.13 32.33
CA ASP A 52 -0.02 -9.27 33.23
C ASP A 52 -0.83 -10.42 32.61
N LEU A 53 -0.12 -11.35 31.97
CA LEU A 53 -0.72 -12.51 31.29
C LEU A 53 -1.26 -13.59 32.23
N ALA A 54 -1.05 -13.46 33.55
CA ALA A 54 -1.67 -14.35 34.54
C ALA A 54 -3.19 -14.13 34.64
N GLN A 55 -3.68 -12.96 34.20
CA GLN A 55 -5.11 -12.66 34.14
C GLN A 55 -5.72 -13.17 32.82
N GLY A 56 -6.76 -14.01 32.92
CA GLY A 56 -7.42 -14.64 31.75
C GLY A 56 -7.92 -13.63 30.71
N ASP A 57 -8.46 -12.50 31.14
CA ASP A 57 -8.96 -11.44 30.24
C ASP A 57 -7.83 -10.83 29.39
N GLN A 58 -6.64 -10.67 29.97
CA GLN A 58 -5.47 -10.13 29.26
C GLN A 58 -4.96 -11.12 28.20
N LEU A 59 -5.06 -12.43 28.45
CA LEU A 59 -4.72 -13.44 27.46
C LEU A 59 -5.70 -13.42 26.27
N THR A 60 -6.99 -13.22 26.51
CA THR A 60 -7.99 -13.07 25.43
C THR A 60 -7.73 -11.81 24.61
N LEU A 61 -7.38 -10.70 25.26
CA LEU A 61 -6.99 -9.47 24.56
C LEU A 61 -5.71 -9.67 23.73
N MET A 62 -4.72 -10.38 24.28
CA MET A 62 -3.49 -10.74 23.56
C MET A 62 -3.80 -11.58 22.33
N TYR A 63 -4.63 -12.61 22.45
CA TYR A 63 -5.06 -13.43 21.33
C TYR A 63 -5.71 -12.60 20.21
N ARG A 64 -6.64 -11.70 20.56
CA ARG A 64 -7.30 -10.80 19.60
C ARG A 64 -6.29 -9.87 18.93
N PHE A 65 -5.33 -9.34 19.69
CA PHE A 65 -4.26 -8.49 19.17
C PHE A 65 -3.38 -9.23 18.16
N LEU A 66 -2.93 -10.44 18.48
CA LEU A 66 -2.09 -11.23 17.57
C LEU A 66 -2.84 -11.60 16.29
N CYS A 67 -4.12 -11.99 16.38
CA CYS A 67 -4.96 -12.21 15.20
C CYS A 67 -5.10 -10.96 14.32
N TRP A 68 -5.17 -9.78 14.93
CA TRP A 68 -5.20 -8.52 14.18
C TRP A 68 -3.87 -8.24 13.50
N ARG A 69 -2.75 -8.52 14.18
CA ARG A 69 -1.39 -8.36 13.65
C ARG A 69 -1.15 -9.20 12.41
N VAL A 70 -1.58 -10.47 12.43
CA VAL A 70 -1.51 -11.38 11.28
C VAL A 70 -2.31 -10.83 10.10
N ARG A 71 -3.55 -10.40 10.34
CA ARG A 71 -4.42 -9.83 9.29
C ARG A 71 -3.88 -8.54 8.70
N ASP A 72 -3.22 -7.72 9.51
CA ASP A 72 -2.55 -6.50 9.04
C ASP A 72 -1.38 -6.85 8.10
N TYR A 73 -0.58 -7.85 8.47
CA TYR A 73 0.50 -8.35 7.62
C TYR A 73 -0.02 -8.92 6.29
N GLN A 74 -1.06 -9.75 6.32
CA GLN A 74 -1.72 -10.28 5.11
C GLN A 74 -2.19 -9.15 4.18
N ARG A 75 -2.74 -8.07 4.75
CA ARG A 75 -3.18 -6.89 3.98
C ARG A 75 -2.01 -6.18 3.32
N LYS A 76 -0.89 -6.04 4.03
CA LYS A 76 0.33 -5.43 3.51
C LYS A 76 0.91 -6.25 2.36
N GLN A 77 1.00 -7.57 2.52
CA GLN A 77 1.45 -8.49 1.47
C GLN A 77 0.56 -8.41 0.23
N LYS A 78 -0.77 -8.46 0.41
CA LYS A 78 -1.72 -8.29 -0.70
C LYS A 78 -1.53 -6.98 -1.45
N ASN A 79 -1.34 -5.87 -0.72
CA ASN A 79 -1.12 -4.56 -1.33
C ASN A 79 0.19 -4.50 -2.12
N GLN A 80 1.27 -5.09 -1.59
CA GLN A 80 2.55 -5.18 -2.28
C GLN A 80 2.43 -6.01 -3.55
N GLN A 81 1.80 -7.18 -3.48
CA GLN A 81 1.55 -8.03 -4.63
C GLN A 81 0.73 -7.33 -5.72
N THR A 82 -0.34 -6.63 -5.33
CA THR A 82 -1.15 -5.82 -6.26
C THR A 82 -0.34 -4.69 -6.90
N LEU A 83 0.61 -4.09 -6.18
CA LEU A 83 1.49 -3.06 -6.74
C LEU A 83 2.47 -3.66 -7.75
N ILE A 84 3.10 -4.79 -7.41
CA ILE A 84 4.01 -5.52 -8.31
C ILE A 84 3.27 -5.91 -9.59
N GLU A 85 2.08 -6.48 -9.49
CA GLU A 85 1.26 -6.83 -10.65
C GLU A 85 0.92 -5.63 -11.53
N LYS A 86 0.65 -4.47 -10.94
CA LYS A 86 0.41 -3.23 -11.70
C LYS A 86 1.65 -2.74 -12.42
N VAL A 87 2.82 -2.83 -11.80
CA VAL A 87 4.10 -2.42 -12.40
C VAL A 87 4.47 -3.38 -13.54
N MET A 88 4.39 -4.69 -13.30
CA MET A 88 4.69 -5.71 -14.32
C MET A 88 3.77 -5.61 -15.55
N ARG A 89 2.50 -5.23 -15.36
CA ARG A 89 1.60 -4.93 -16.49
C ARG A 89 1.97 -3.64 -17.24
N TYR A 90 2.65 -2.71 -16.59
CA TYR A 90 3.04 -1.44 -17.21
C TYR A 90 4.29 -1.61 -18.10
N ASP A 91 5.21 -2.50 -17.74
CA ASP A 91 6.48 -2.71 -18.47
C ASP A 91 6.35 -3.59 -19.73
N LEU A 92 5.19 -4.18 -20.02
CA LEU A 92 5.00 -5.09 -21.18
C LEU A 92 4.18 -4.51 -22.35
N ASP A 93 3.59 -3.32 -22.21
CA ASP A 93 2.53 -2.86 -23.13
C ASP A 93 2.82 -1.60 -23.97
N GLN A 94 4.06 -1.10 -24.07
CA GLN A 94 4.32 0.09 -24.90
C GLN A 94 5.62 0.07 -25.72
N GLU A 95 5.68 -0.78 -26.75
CA GLU A 95 6.26 -0.29 -28.02
C GLU A 95 5.19 0.57 -28.70
N VAL A 96 5.19 1.87 -28.41
CA VAL A 96 4.37 2.82 -29.18
C VAL A 96 4.93 2.82 -30.61
N SER A 97 4.12 2.40 -31.59
CA SER A 97 4.51 2.46 -32.99
C SER A 97 4.95 3.88 -33.36
N LEU A 98 5.93 3.99 -34.26
CA LEU A 98 6.36 5.28 -34.82
C LEU A 98 5.16 6.06 -35.40
N GLU A 99 4.20 5.36 -36.00
CA GLU A 99 2.97 5.94 -36.54
C GLU A 99 2.06 6.51 -35.45
N ASP A 100 1.87 5.77 -34.35
CA ASP A 100 1.09 6.25 -33.20
C ASP A 100 1.75 7.49 -32.57
N ARG A 101 3.07 7.51 -32.50
CA ARG A 101 3.82 8.67 -31.97
C ARG A 101 3.58 9.93 -32.81
N VAL A 102 3.66 9.82 -34.14
CA VAL A 102 3.42 10.93 -35.06
C VAL A 102 1.98 11.42 -34.94
N LEU A 103 0.99 10.51 -34.89
CA LEU A 103 -0.42 10.87 -34.70
C LEU A 103 -0.67 11.60 -33.37
N TRP A 104 -0.03 11.14 -32.29
CA TRP A 104 -0.11 11.78 -30.98
C TRP A 104 0.53 13.17 -30.96
N GLU A 105 1.69 13.33 -31.59
CA GLU A 105 2.37 14.63 -31.70
C GLU A 105 1.53 15.64 -32.50
N ASP A 106 0.98 15.23 -33.65
CA ASP A 106 0.10 16.08 -34.46
C ASP A 106 -1.21 16.43 -33.75
N PHE A 107 -1.77 15.48 -32.99
CA PHE A 107 -2.95 15.73 -32.18
C PHE A 107 -2.67 16.74 -31.07
N LEU A 108 -1.56 16.57 -30.33
CA LEU A 108 -1.15 17.50 -29.29
C LEU A 108 -0.84 18.88 -29.86
N ALA A 109 -0.15 18.98 -31.00
CA ALA A 109 0.15 20.24 -31.66
C ALA A 109 -1.11 21.03 -32.04
N ARG A 110 -2.15 20.35 -32.56
CA ARG A 110 -3.44 20.97 -32.89
C ARG A 110 -4.27 21.36 -31.65
N LEU A 111 -4.15 20.60 -30.56
CA LEU A 111 -4.90 20.84 -29.34
C LEU A 111 -4.27 21.91 -28.45
N TRP A 112 -2.94 21.93 -28.35
CA TRP A 112 -2.17 22.81 -27.47
C TRP A 112 -2.58 24.29 -27.53
N PRO A 113 -2.74 24.92 -28.72
CA PRO A 113 -3.17 26.31 -28.80
C PRO A 113 -4.58 26.55 -28.23
N LYS A 114 -5.46 25.55 -28.27
CA LYS A 114 -6.86 25.63 -27.79
C LYS A 114 -7.00 25.47 -26.28
N LEU A 115 -5.94 25.06 -25.60
CA LEU A 115 -5.91 24.90 -24.15
C LEU A 115 -5.63 26.23 -23.45
N SER A 116 -6.35 26.48 -22.36
CA SER A 116 -6.06 27.55 -21.42
C SER A 116 -4.76 27.28 -20.66
N LEU A 117 -4.17 28.33 -20.09
CA LEU A 117 -2.93 28.24 -19.31
C LEU A 117 -3.03 27.22 -18.16
N GLY A 118 -4.18 27.14 -17.49
CA GLY A 118 -4.41 26.18 -16.41
C GLY A 118 -4.45 24.72 -16.91
N GLU A 119 -5.06 24.49 -18.06
CA GLU A 119 -5.11 23.18 -18.72
C GLU A 119 -3.72 22.74 -19.20
N ARG A 120 -2.93 23.65 -19.79
CA ARG A 120 -1.53 23.38 -20.18
C ARG A 120 -0.64 23.06 -18.98
N ARG A 121 -0.74 23.86 -17.90
CA ARG A 121 -0.02 23.61 -16.63
C ARG A 121 -0.37 22.25 -16.06
N PHE A 122 -1.65 21.86 -16.10
CA PHE A 122 -2.08 20.55 -15.64
C PHE A 122 -1.47 19.41 -16.47
N LEU A 123 -1.54 19.49 -17.80
CA LEU A 123 -0.96 18.47 -18.68
C LEU A 123 0.55 18.35 -18.50
N PHE A 124 1.27 19.47 -18.51
CA PHE A 124 2.72 19.48 -18.32
C PHE A 124 3.12 18.87 -16.97
N ALA A 125 2.43 19.26 -15.89
CA ALA A 125 2.74 18.74 -14.56
C ALA A 125 2.42 17.25 -14.40
N ARG A 126 1.39 16.74 -15.07
CA ARG A 126 1.01 15.32 -15.03
C ARG A 126 1.86 14.45 -15.93
N LEU A 127 2.12 14.89 -17.16
CA LEU A 127 2.76 14.09 -18.20
C LEU A 127 4.28 14.24 -18.20
N CYS A 128 4.81 15.46 -18.02
CA CYS A 128 6.25 15.70 -18.06
C CYS A 128 6.92 15.59 -16.68
N LEU A 129 6.22 15.97 -15.60
CA LEU A 129 6.78 16.02 -14.25
C LEU A 129 6.27 14.91 -13.31
N GLY A 130 5.28 14.12 -13.73
CA GLY A 130 4.72 13.03 -12.92
C GLY A 130 4.07 13.46 -11.59
N LEU A 131 3.73 14.74 -11.42
CA LEU A 131 3.27 15.27 -10.13
C LEU A 131 1.88 14.75 -9.75
N SER A 132 1.69 14.46 -8.46
CA SER A 132 0.36 14.17 -7.89
C SER A 132 -0.51 15.44 -7.80
N MET A 133 -1.83 15.28 -7.66
CA MET A 133 -2.76 16.42 -7.55
C MET A 133 -2.39 17.41 -6.43
N ASN A 134 -1.89 16.90 -5.30
CA ASN A 134 -1.46 17.73 -4.18
C ASN A 134 -0.15 18.48 -4.50
N GLN A 135 0.79 17.81 -5.17
CA GLN A 135 2.02 18.47 -5.62
C GLN A 135 1.74 19.57 -6.66
N ILE A 136 0.75 19.38 -7.54
CA ILE A 136 0.31 20.41 -8.49
C ILE A 136 -0.27 21.62 -7.77
N THR A 137 -1.09 21.41 -6.74
CA THR A 137 -1.64 22.53 -5.95
C THR A 137 -0.54 23.35 -5.28
N GLN A 138 0.48 22.67 -4.76
CA GLN A 138 1.64 23.32 -4.12
C GLN A 138 2.52 24.04 -5.14
N ALA A 139 2.87 23.38 -6.24
CA ALA A 139 3.76 23.92 -7.27
C ALA A 139 3.21 25.19 -7.93
N TYR A 140 1.91 25.20 -8.26
CA TYR A 140 1.27 26.36 -8.89
C TYR A 140 0.55 27.30 -7.90
N LYS A 141 0.63 27.01 -6.59
CA LYS A 141 -0.04 27.78 -5.53
C LYS A 141 -1.53 28.00 -5.82
N VAL A 142 -2.22 26.95 -6.22
CA VAL A 142 -3.67 26.98 -6.55
C VAL A 142 -4.45 26.02 -5.66
N SER A 143 -5.75 26.30 -5.50
CA SER A 143 -6.62 25.43 -4.73
C SER A 143 -6.85 24.06 -5.41
N ARG A 144 -7.17 23.05 -4.61
CA ARG A 144 -7.52 21.71 -5.12
C ARG A 144 -8.72 21.73 -6.07
N SER A 145 -9.71 22.61 -5.83
CA SER A 145 -10.87 22.75 -6.71
C SER A 145 -10.50 23.32 -8.07
N THR A 146 -9.53 24.24 -8.13
CA THR A 146 -8.97 24.79 -9.38
C THR A 146 -8.32 23.69 -10.23
N VAL A 147 -7.46 22.86 -9.63
CA VAL A 147 -6.79 21.75 -10.33
C VAL A 147 -7.79 20.71 -10.84
N LEU A 148 -8.82 20.39 -10.03
CA LEU A 148 -9.90 19.50 -10.45
C LEU A 148 -10.74 20.07 -11.60
N ASN A 149 -10.93 21.38 -11.62
CA ASN A 149 -11.63 22.06 -12.71
C ASN A 149 -10.81 21.98 -14.02
N TRP A 150 -9.49 22.19 -13.97
CA TRP A 150 -8.61 21.98 -15.13
C TRP A 150 -8.71 20.56 -15.67
N LYS A 151 -8.65 19.54 -14.80
CA LYS A 151 -8.85 18.14 -15.18
C LYS A 151 -10.21 17.90 -15.85
N ARG A 152 -11.28 18.44 -15.27
CA ARG A 152 -12.65 18.29 -15.81
C ARG A 152 -12.79 18.94 -17.19
N ARG A 153 -12.21 20.11 -17.40
CA ARG A 153 -12.26 20.79 -18.71
C ARG A 153 -11.44 20.05 -19.77
N LEU A 154 -10.26 19.55 -19.40
CA LEU A 154 -9.48 18.67 -20.28
C LEU A 154 -10.28 17.42 -20.67
N ALA A 155 -10.90 16.74 -19.72
CA ALA A 155 -11.70 15.55 -19.99
C ALA A 155 -12.83 15.79 -21.01
N LYS A 156 -13.45 16.98 -21.00
CA LYS A 156 -14.46 17.36 -22.01
C LYS A 156 -13.87 17.62 -23.40
N ARG A 157 -12.58 17.93 -23.51
CA ARG A 157 -11.89 18.21 -24.78
C ARG A 157 -11.28 16.97 -25.42
N PHE A 158 -11.06 15.91 -24.63
CA PHE A 158 -10.57 14.60 -25.08
C PHE A 158 -11.68 13.54 -25.14
N SER A 159 -12.93 13.92 -24.88
CA SER A 159 -14.13 13.12 -25.13
C SER A 159 -14.60 13.32 -26.55
#